data_AF-A0A8X8GS98-F1
#
_entry.id   AF-A0A8X8GS98-F1
#
_cell.length_a   1.000
_cell.length_b   1.000
_cell.length_c   1.000
_cell.angle_alpha   90.00
_cell.angle_beta   90.00
_cell.angle_gamma   90.00
#
_symmetry.space_group_name_H-M   'P 1'
#
loop_
_entity.id
_entity.type
_entity.pdbx_description
1 polymer ?
#
loop_
_entity_poly.entity_id
_entity_poly.type
_entity_poly.pdbx_seq_one_letter_code
_entity_poly.pdbx_strand_id
1 'polypeptide(L)'
;METKQIYFYDGTSFLAMENKDGELEYPEGEWTDIAPPEGICSPFHFDGEKWVGTSYEEWLEQQPKFGVEEAPDEKDVLIADLTLQLMQTQDTVTNLQNDMANLTLQVLESGNNA
;
A
#
# COMPACT_ATOMS: atom_id res chain seq x y z
N MET A 1 -33.06 -33.03 -8.86
CA MET A 1 -32.08 -31.93 -8.85
C MET A 1 -31.36 -31.96 -7.53
N GLU A 2 -30.53 -32.98 -7.39
CA GLU A 2 -29.53 -33.04 -6.34
C GLU A 2 -28.37 -32.11 -6.70
N THR A 3 -27.79 -31.46 -5.69
CA THR A 3 -26.60 -30.62 -5.84
C THR A 3 -25.65 -30.88 -4.69
N LYS A 4 -24.35 -30.82 -4.96
CA LYS A 4 -23.30 -30.95 -3.93
C LYS A 4 -22.27 -29.85 -4.11
N GLN A 5 -21.99 -29.11 -3.03
CA GLN A 5 -20.92 -28.14 -3.03
C GLN A 5 -19.58 -28.81 -2.70
N ILE A 6 -18.56 -28.50 -3.48
CA ILE A 6 -17.17 -28.94 -3.32
C ILE A 6 -16.24 -27.74 -3.39
N TYR A 7 -14.97 -27.95 -3.09
CA TYR A 7 -13.96 -26.90 -3.06
C TYR A 7 -12.69 -27.41 -3.77
N PHE A 8 -12.17 -26.63 -4.71
CA PHE A 8 -10.84 -26.87 -5.26
C PHE A 8 -9.78 -26.62 -4.20
N TYR A 9 -8.58 -27.19 -4.36
CA TYR A 9 -7.50 -27.05 -3.37
C TYR A 9 -7.02 -25.60 -3.16
N ASP A 10 -7.40 -24.67 -4.02
CA ASP A 10 -7.12 -23.23 -3.87
C ASP A 10 -8.20 -22.47 -3.06
N GLY A 11 -9.27 -23.14 -2.64
CA GLY A 11 -10.40 -22.53 -1.94
C GLY A 11 -11.58 -22.15 -2.82
N THR A 12 -11.48 -22.29 -4.15
CA THR A 12 -12.58 -21.96 -5.07
C THR A 12 -13.73 -22.94 -4.89
N SER A 13 -14.92 -22.43 -4.59
CA SER A 13 -16.12 -23.26 -4.47
C SER A 13 -16.70 -23.65 -5.82
N PHE A 14 -17.14 -24.89 -5.98
CA PHE A 14 -17.85 -25.38 -7.15
C PHE A 14 -19.13 -26.12 -6.74
N LEU A 15 -20.21 -25.95 -7.52
CA LEU A 15 -21.48 -26.62 -7.28
C LEU A 15 -21.68 -27.73 -8.32
N ALA A 16 -21.46 -28.98 -7.90
CA ALA A 16 -21.76 -30.15 -8.71
C ALA A 16 -23.28 -30.32 -8.82
N MET A 17 -23.77 -30.55 -10.04
CA MET A 17 -25.19 -30.66 -10.36
C MET A 17 -25.48 -31.99 -11.04
N GLU A 18 -26.69 -32.48 -10.83
CA GLU A 18 -27.21 -33.69 -11.48
C GLU A 18 -27.33 -33.49 -13.01
N ASN A 19 -26.76 -34.42 -13.77
CA ASN A 19 -26.84 -34.45 -15.23
C ASN A 19 -28.16 -35.08 -15.71
N LYS A 20 -28.31 -35.28 -17.03
CA LYS A 20 -29.54 -35.85 -17.63
C LYS A 20 -29.76 -37.33 -17.29
N ASP A 21 -28.70 -38.03 -16.88
CA ASP A 21 -28.72 -39.46 -16.53
C ASP A 21 -28.94 -39.67 -15.02
N GLY A 22 -29.08 -38.59 -14.24
CA GLY A 22 -29.31 -38.62 -12.80
C GLY A 22 -28.03 -38.71 -11.95
N GLU A 23 -26.85 -38.55 -12.55
CA GLU A 23 -25.56 -38.59 -11.85
C GLU A 23 -25.01 -37.18 -11.60
N LEU A 24 -24.35 -36.96 -10.45
CA LEU A 24 -23.67 -35.70 -10.16
C LEU A 24 -22.43 -35.55 -11.05
N GLU A 25 -22.36 -34.47 -11.81
CA GLU A 25 -21.21 -34.12 -12.64
C GLU A 25 -20.19 -33.33 -11.81
N TYR A 26 -19.00 -33.92 -11.63
CA TYR A 26 -17.88 -33.32 -10.90
C TYR A 26 -16.86 -32.71 -11.88
N PRO A 27 -16.17 -31.63 -11.51
CA PRO A 27 -15.17 -31.00 -12.38
C PRO A 27 -13.89 -31.84 -12.44
N GLU A 28 -13.13 -31.63 -13.51
CA GLU A 28 -11.76 -32.16 -13.62
C GLU A 28 -10.81 -31.40 -12.68
N GLY A 29 -9.91 -32.11 -12.00
CA GLY A 29 -8.88 -31.53 -11.12
C GLY A 29 -8.96 -32.02 -9.67
N GLU A 30 -8.14 -31.40 -8.80
CA GLU A 30 -8.08 -31.71 -7.38
C GLU A 30 -9.08 -30.89 -6.58
N TRP A 31 -10.00 -31.58 -5.92
CA TRP A 31 -11.05 -30.98 -5.10
C TRP A 31 -11.32 -31.84 -3.87
N THR A 32 -11.92 -31.22 -2.88
CA THR A 32 -12.36 -31.83 -1.62
C THR A 32 -13.79 -31.42 -1.33
N ASP A 33 -14.53 -32.27 -0.62
CA ASP A 33 -15.84 -31.91 -0.05
C ASP A 33 -15.72 -31.30 1.35
N ILE A 34 -14.50 -31.13 1.85
CA ILE A 34 -14.20 -30.45 3.11
C ILE A 34 -14.14 -28.94 2.86
N ALA A 35 -15.08 -28.20 3.44
CA ALA A 35 -15.08 -26.74 3.37
C ALA A 35 -13.85 -26.12 4.08
N PRO A 36 -13.31 -25.00 3.57
CA PRO A 36 -12.33 -24.20 4.31
C PRO A 36 -12.87 -23.83 5.69
N PRO A 37 -12.06 -23.93 6.76
CA PRO A 37 -12.49 -23.53 8.09
C PRO A 37 -12.78 -22.03 8.14
N GLU A 38 -13.79 -21.64 8.93
CA GLU A 38 -14.09 -20.23 9.17
C GLU A 38 -12.90 -19.55 9.87
N GLY A 39 -12.56 -18.34 9.44
CA GLY A 39 -11.50 -17.53 10.06
C GLY A 39 -10.09 -17.79 9.54
N ILE A 40 -9.90 -18.62 8.50
CA ILE A 40 -8.65 -18.70 7.76
C ILE A 40 -8.54 -17.53 6.77
N CYS A 41 -7.43 -16.82 6.80
CA CYS A 41 -7.14 -15.70 5.91
C CYS A 41 -6.49 -16.19 4.63
N SER A 42 -6.90 -15.63 3.49
CA SER A 42 -6.22 -15.85 2.21
C SER A 42 -4.83 -15.21 2.20
N PRO A 43 -3.84 -15.83 1.51
CA PRO A 43 -3.96 -17.07 0.74
C PRO A 43 -3.97 -18.34 1.62
N PHE A 44 -4.79 -19.32 1.26
CA PHE A 44 -4.86 -20.65 1.88
C PHE A 44 -5.02 -21.73 0.81
N HIS A 45 -4.70 -22.99 1.14
CA HIS A 45 -4.84 -24.13 0.23
C HIS A 45 -5.14 -25.43 1.00
N PHE A 46 -5.64 -26.45 0.31
CA PHE A 46 -5.83 -27.80 0.86
C PHE A 46 -4.59 -28.66 0.55
N ASP A 47 -4.02 -29.33 1.56
CA ASP A 47 -2.79 -30.13 1.42
C ASP A 47 -3.04 -31.62 1.10
N GLY A 48 -4.31 -32.00 0.88
CA GLY A 48 -4.76 -33.38 0.69
C GLY A 48 -5.37 -34.00 1.96
N GLU A 49 -5.17 -33.40 3.13
CA GLU A 49 -5.79 -33.82 4.39
C GLU A 49 -6.57 -32.68 5.06
N LYS A 50 -6.02 -31.46 5.05
CA LYS A 50 -6.58 -30.29 5.73
C LYS A 50 -6.28 -28.99 4.99
N TRP A 51 -7.01 -27.94 5.38
CA TRP A 51 -6.75 -26.58 4.93
C TRP A 51 -5.57 -25.97 5.69
N VAL A 52 -4.63 -25.39 4.93
CA VAL A 52 -3.41 -24.74 5.39
C VAL A 52 -3.45 -23.26 5.01
N GLY A 53 -3.27 -22.40 6.00
CA GLY A 53 -3.31 -20.94 5.86
C GLY A 53 -3.18 -20.28 7.23
N THR A 54 -3.27 -18.94 7.25
CA THR A 54 -3.08 -18.16 8.47
C THR A 54 -4.41 -17.94 9.16
N SER A 55 -4.50 -18.14 10.47
CA SER A 55 -5.72 -17.77 11.21
C SER A 55 -5.88 -16.25 11.27
N TYR A 56 -7.11 -15.77 11.42
CA TYR A 56 -7.37 -14.33 11.57
C TYR A 56 -6.62 -13.71 12.76
N GLU A 57 -6.51 -14.45 13.88
CA GLU A 57 -5.77 -14.02 15.06
C GLU A 57 -4.27 -13.85 14.77
N GLU A 58 -3.65 -14.85 14.14
CA GLU A 58 -2.23 -14.78 13.73
C GLU A 58 -2.00 -13.68 12.70
N TRP A 59 -2.93 -13.50 11.75
CA TRP A 59 -2.84 -12.43 10.75
C TRP A 59 -2.91 -11.04 11.40
N LEU A 60 -3.75 -10.88 12.42
CA LEU A 60 -3.85 -9.65 13.22
C LEU A 60 -2.57 -9.36 13.99
N GLU A 61 -1.95 -10.38 14.59
CA GLU A 61 -0.67 -10.23 15.30
C GLU A 61 0.50 -9.85 14.37
N GLN A 62 0.44 -10.33 13.13
CA GLN A 62 1.40 -10.02 12.07
C GLN A 62 1.17 -8.67 11.40
N GLN A 63 -0.01 -8.05 11.60
CA GLN A 63 -0.23 -6.71 11.06
C GLN A 63 0.85 -5.78 11.62
N PRO A 64 1.31 -4.80 10.82
CA PRO A 64 2.05 -3.69 11.36
C PRO A 64 1.20 -3.13 12.49
N LYS A 65 1.61 -3.38 13.75
CA LYS A 65 1.09 -2.65 14.90
C LYS A 65 1.37 -1.22 14.51
N PHE A 66 0.33 -0.46 14.14
CA PHE A 66 0.46 0.92 13.70
C PHE A 66 1.53 1.52 14.58
N GLY A 67 2.73 1.69 14.00
CA GLY A 67 3.87 2.16 14.74
C GLY A 67 3.34 3.44 15.34
N VAL A 68 3.39 3.54 16.68
CA VAL A 68 3.15 4.80 17.39
C VAL A 68 3.73 5.86 16.49
N GLU A 69 2.88 6.77 15.97
CA GLU A 69 3.31 7.81 15.04
C GLU A 69 4.65 8.32 15.56
N GLU A 70 5.75 7.95 14.89
CA GLU A 70 7.05 8.13 15.49
C GLU A 70 7.20 9.62 15.63
N ALA A 71 7.23 10.09 16.89
CA ALA A 71 7.40 11.50 17.15
C ALA A 71 8.68 11.92 16.41
N PRO A 72 8.67 13.06 15.69
CA PRO A 72 9.80 13.48 14.87
C PRO A 72 11.10 13.33 15.65
N ASP A 73 12.05 12.59 15.09
CA ASP A 73 13.31 12.35 15.75
C ASP A 73 14.20 13.62 15.68
N GLU A 74 15.34 13.60 16.37
CA GLU A 74 16.26 14.75 16.36
C GLU A 74 16.72 15.13 14.95
N LYS A 75 16.79 14.16 14.02
CA LYS A 75 17.18 14.41 12.63
C LYS A 75 16.03 15.06 11.87
N ASP A 76 14.79 14.66 12.11
CA ASP A 76 13.61 15.30 11.51
C ASP A 76 13.53 16.78 11.90
N VAL A 77 13.76 17.08 13.18
CA VAL A 77 13.82 18.47 13.68
C VAL A 77 14.97 19.24 13.03
N LEU A 78 16.17 18.63 12.97
CA LEU A 78 17.34 19.25 12.34
C LEU A 78 17.11 19.52 10.85
N ILE A 79 16.47 18.60 10.12
CA ILE A 79 16.15 18.76 8.70
C ILE A 79 15.16 19.91 8.52
N ALA A 80 14.14 20.03 9.37
CA ALA A 80 13.19 21.13 9.33
C ALA A 80 13.88 22.48 9.55
N ASP A 81 14.75 22.58 10.55
CA ASP A 81 15.50 23.80 10.87
C ASP A 81 16.46 24.19 9.73
N LEU A 82 17.19 23.22 9.16
CA LEU A 82 18.08 23.47 8.03
C LEU A 82 17.30 23.90 6.78
N THR A 83 16.13 23.32 6.55
CA THR A 83 15.25 23.70 5.42
C THR A 83 14.75 25.13 5.58
N LEU A 84 14.36 25.53 6.78
CA LEU A 84 13.95 26.91 7.08
C LEU A 84 15.10 27.89 6.88
N GLN A 85 16.30 27.56 7.36
CA GLN A 85 17.49 28.39 7.17
C GLN A 85 17.86 28.54 5.69
N LEU A 86 17.74 27.47 4.91
CA LEU A 86 17.99 27.49 3.47
C LEU A 86 17.00 28.42 2.76
N MET A 87 15.71 28.35 3.10
CA MET A 87 14.68 29.22 2.55
C MET A 87 14.97 30.71 2.86
N GLN A 88 15.25 31.04 4.12
CA GLN A 88 15.59 32.41 4.53
C GLN A 88 16.84 32.95 3.82
N THR A 89 17.82 32.08 3.59
CA THR A 89 19.03 32.42 2.83
C THR A 89 18.70 32.71 1.37
N GLN A 90 17.86 31.89 0.74
CA GLN A 90 17.41 32.10 -0.65
C GLN A 90 16.66 33.42 -0.80
N ASP A 91 15.72 33.73 0.12
CA ASP A 91 14.99 35.00 0.12
C ASP A 91 15.95 36.21 0.22
N THR A 92 16.94 36.13 1.09
CA THR A 92 17.96 37.18 1.24
C THR A 92 18.77 37.37 -0.05
N VAL A 93 19.18 36.27 -0.70
CA VAL A 93 19.90 36.33 -1.98
C VAL A 93 19.05 36.96 -3.08
N THR A 94 17.78 36.59 -3.19
CA THR A 94 16.86 37.20 -4.18
C THR A 94 16.69 38.69 -3.95
N ASN A 95 16.52 39.13 -2.70
CA ASN A 95 16.41 40.55 -2.37
C ASN A 95 17.69 41.32 -2.76
N LEU A 96 18.87 40.78 -2.44
CA LEU A 96 20.14 41.38 -2.83
C LEU A 96 20.31 41.47 -4.36
N GLN A 97 19.87 40.45 -5.10
CA GLN A 97 19.89 40.47 -6.56
C GLN A 97 19.00 41.58 -7.13
N ASN A 98 17.80 41.76 -6.56
CA ASN A 98 16.89 42.83 -6.96
C ASN A 98 17.47 44.21 -6.64
N ASP A 99 18.06 44.40 -5.46
CA ASP A 99 18.70 45.67 -5.07
C ASP A 99 19.87 46.02 -5.99
N MET A 100 20.71 45.04 -6.34
CA MET A 100 21.80 45.24 -7.29
C MET A 100 21.29 45.61 -8.69
N ALA A 101 20.21 44.98 -9.16
CA ALA A 101 19.60 45.32 -10.44
C ALA A 101 19.08 46.77 -10.43
N ASN A 102 18.37 47.16 -9.37
CA ASN A 102 17.85 48.52 -9.20
C ASN A 102 18.96 49.58 -9.16
N LEU A 103 20.05 49.32 -8.41
CA LEU A 103 21.20 50.22 -8.37
C LEU A 103 21.90 50.34 -9.73
N THR A 104 22.01 49.23 -10.45
CA THR A 104 22.61 49.20 -11.79
C THR A 104 21.79 50.05 -12.76
N LEU A 105 20.46 49.95 -12.72
CA LEU A 105 19.56 50.79 -13.51
C LEU A 105 19.72 52.28 -13.17
N GLN A 106 19.76 52.63 -11.89
CA GLN A 106 19.98 54.02 -11.45
C GLN A 106 21.30 54.60 -11.96
N VAL A 107 22.38 53.81 -11.91
CA VAL A 107 23.70 54.23 -12.42
C VAL A 107 23.63 54.48 -13.93
N LEU A 108 23.02 53.57 -14.71
CA LEU A 108 22.86 53.73 -16.15
C LEU A 108 22.00 54.95 -16.52
N GLU A 109 20.90 55.18 -15.81
CA GLU A 109 20.03 56.35 -16.01
C GLU A 109 20.74 57.65 -15.66
N SER A 110 21.57 57.67 -14.61
CA SER A 110 22.34 58.86 -14.23
C SER A 110 23.44 59.19 -15.24
N GLY A 111 24.09 58.17 -15.83
CA GLY A 111 25.15 58.34 -16.83
C GLY A 111 24.66 58.82 -18.20
N ASN A 112 23.38 58.59 -18.54
CA ASN A 112 22.77 59.08 -19.78
C ASN A 112 22.31 60.56 -19.71
N ASN A 113 22.26 61.15 -18.51
CA ASN A 113 21.79 62.52 -18.28
C ASN A 113 22.94 63.53 -18.03
N ALA A 114 24.19 63.16 -18.33
CA ALA A 114 25.41 63.95 -18.15
C ALA A 114 26.11 64.30 -19.47
#